data_AF-A0A812C446-F1
#
_entry.id   AF-A0A812C446-F1
#
_cell.length_a   1.000
_cell.length_b   1.000
_cell.length_c   1.000
_cell.angle_alpha   90.00
_cell.angle_beta   90.00
_cell.angle_gamma   90.00
#
_symmetry.space_group_name_H-M   'P 1'
#
loop_
_entity.id
_entity.type
_entity.pdbx_description
1 polymer ?
#
loop_
_entity_poly.entity_id
_entity_poly.type
_entity_poly.pdbx_seq_one_letter_code
_entity_poly.pdbx_strand_id
1 'polypeptide(L)'
;MTKKKRVVDPLSSSSTSVPEPGVVVTYLGIFVFLLQYPYIFIILFIYLFCYRFHSNNSLISFFLSFSFFFLSLFFVLSFFLSFFFLSFFLSFFFLSISFVLLSLIILSFLFAFYLFISSFFLFFFLFMQFFIFSRSSFYLSFFLSFFLSFFLISASFPSLFCLHFLLSFRFPFSPFFFIQLDF
;
A
#
# COMPACT_ATOMS: atom_id res chain seq x y z
N MET A 1 32.48 37.68 16.70
CA MET A 1 31.22 36.93 16.52
C MET A 1 31.42 35.85 15.47
N THR A 2 31.78 34.64 15.86
CA THR A 2 31.99 33.49 14.97
C THR A 2 30.71 32.65 14.93
N LYS A 3 30.08 32.57 13.75
CA LYS A 3 28.88 31.75 13.52
C LYS A 3 29.25 30.27 13.59
N LYS A 4 28.85 29.58 14.66
CA LYS A 4 28.86 28.12 14.72
C LYS A 4 27.78 27.57 13.77
N LYS A 5 28.21 26.94 12.68
CA LYS A 5 27.35 26.16 11.78
C LYS A 5 26.92 24.89 12.54
N ARG A 6 25.65 24.80 12.93
CA ARG A 6 25.07 23.61 13.55
C ARG A 6 25.02 22.52 12.47
N VAL A 7 25.93 21.55 12.59
CA VAL A 7 25.88 20.29 11.85
C VAL A 7 24.58 19.61 12.29
N VAL A 8 23.66 19.44 11.35
CA VAL A 8 22.44 18.66 11.54
C VAL A 8 22.84 17.23 11.24
N ASP A 9 22.82 16.36 12.26
CA ASP A 9 23.09 14.94 12.09
C ASP A 9 22.03 14.32 11.19
N PRO A 10 22.37 13.78 10.01
CA PRO A 10 21.40 13.24 9.06
C PRO A 10 20.84 11.85 9.47
N LEU A 11 20.87 11.50 10.76
CA LEU A 11 20.56 10.15 11.25
C LEU A 11 19.14 9.97 11.81
N SER A 12 18.27 10.99 11.74
CA SER A 12 16.92 10.90 12.31
C SER A 12 15.78 11.00 11.30
N SER A 13 15.97 10.54 10.07
CA SER A 13 14.85 10.30 9.14
C SER A 13 14.56 8.81 9.04
N SER A 14 13.73 8.30 9.96
CA SER A 14 13.08 7.01 9.82
C SER A 14 12.06 7.09 8.69
N SER A 15 12.54 7.07 7.44
CA SER A 15 11.70 6.87 6.27
C SER A 15 11.19 5.44 6.35
N THR A 16 9.89 5.28 6.55
CA THR A 16 9.17 4.04 6.28
C THR A 16 9.30 3.73 4.79
N SER A 17 10.39 3.03 4.45
CA SER A 17 10.73 2.66 3.08
C SER A 17 9.69 1.67 2.57
N VAL A 18 8.88 2.12 1.61
CA VAL A 18 8.13 1.21 0.75
C VAL A 18 9.14 0.18 0.23
N PRO A 19 8.93 -1.13 0.44
CA PRO A 19 9.90 -2.13 0.04
C PRO A 19 10.12 -2.04 -1.48
N GLU A 20 11.39 -1.99 -1.90
CA GLU A 20 11.75 -1.98 -3.32
C GLU A 20 11.04 -3.13 -4.05
N PRO A 21 10.58 -2.95 -5.30
CA PRO A 21 9.91 -4.03 -6.03
C PRO A 21 10.76 -5.31 -6.12
N GLY A 22 12.09 -5.19 -6.11
CA GLY A 22 13.01 -6.32 -6.01
C GLY A 22 12.87 -7.13 -4.71
N VAL A 23 12.54 -6.47 -3.60
CA VAL A 23 12.28 -7.09 -2.29
C VAL A 23 10.97 -7.89 -2.30
N VAL A 24 9.95 -7.43 -3.02
CA VAL A 24 8.68 -8.18 -3.17
C VAL A 24 8.90 -9.45 -3.99
N VAL A 25 9.69 -9.38 -5.08
CA VAL A 25 10.04 -10.54 -5.91
C VAL A 25 10.90 -11.54 -5.14
N THR A 26 11.86 -11.09 -4.33
CA THR A 26 12.66 -11.99 -3.49
C THR A 26 11.80 -12.66 -2.41
N TYR A 27 10.88 -11.96 -1.75
CA TYR A 27 9.96 -12.60 -0.80
C TYR A 27 9.01 -13.61 -1.48
N LEU A 28 8.50 -13.30 -2.68
CA LEU A 28 7.71 -14.24 -3.47
C LEU A 28 8.53 -15.47 -3.85
N GLY A 29 9.79 -15.28 -4.26
CA GLY A 29 10.72 -16.37 -4.57
C GLY A 29 11.05 -17.24 -3.36
N ILE A 30 11.32 -16.63 -2.21
CA ILE A 30 11.54 -17.33 -0.93
C ILE A 30 10.29 -18.13 -0.54
N PHE A 31 9.10 -17.56 -0.72
CA PHE A 31 7.83 -18.23 -0.45
C PHE A 31 7.62 -19.46 -1.36
N VAL A 32 7.87 -19.32 -2.67
CA VAL A 32 7.80 -20.44 -3.63
C VAL A 32 8.82 -21.53 -3.28
N PHE A 33 10.05 -21.14 -2.92
CA PHE A 33 11.08 -22.08 -2.50
C PHE A 33 10.71 -22.83 -1.20
N LEU A 34 10.17 -22.12 -0.21
CA LEU A 34 9.63 -22.71 1.03
C LEU A 34 8.49 -23.70 0.77
N LEU A 35 7.66 -23.45 -0.25
CA LEU A 35 6.57 -24.34 -0.68
C LEU A 35 7.05 -25.60 -1.40
N GLN A 36 8.18 -25.52 -2.12
CA GLN A 36 8.76 -26.69 -2.80
C GLN A 36 9.47 -27.64 -1.82
N TYR A 37 10.05 -27.10 -0.75
CA TYR A 37 10.76 -27.87 0.27
C TYR A 37 9.96 -29.05 0.88
N PRO A 38 8.70 -28.88 1.35
CA PRO A 38 7.90 -29.99 1.88
C PRO A 38 7.64 -31.08 0.83
N TYR A 39 7.57 -30.73 -0.45
CA TYR A 39 7.34 -31.69 -1.53
C TYR A 39 8.53 -32.63 -1.73
N ILE A 40 9.75 -32.08 -1.74
CA ILE A 40 10.98 -32.86 -1.83
C ILE A 40 11.12 -33.79 -0.62
N PHE A 41 10.75 -33.31 0.57
CA PHE A 41 10.75 -34.11 1.79
C PHE A 41 9.74 -35.27 1.74
N ILE A 42 8.55 -35.07 1.17
CA ILE A 42 7.56 -36.15 0.98
C ILE A 42 8.12 -37.25 0.07
N ILE A 43 8.77 -36.89 -1.04
CA ILE A 43 9.38 -37.87 -1.95
C ILE A 43 10.47 -38.66 -1.24
N LEU A 44 11.36 -37.98 -0.52
CA LEU A 44 12.43 -38.62 0.26
C LEU A 44 11.87 -39.55 1.34
N PHE A 45 10.79 -39.13 2.00
CA PHE A 45 10.09 -39.89 3.02
C PHE A 45 9.48 -41.18 2.45
N ILE A 46 8.81 -41.10 1.29
CA ILE A 46 8.26 -42.28 0.61
C ILE A 46 9.38 -43.25 0.23
N TYR A 47 10.50 -42.74 -0.30
CA TYR A 47 11.63 -43.58 -0.70
C TYR A 47 12.25 -44.33 0.49
N LEU A 48 12.50 -43.62 1.60
CA LEU A 48 12.99 -44.23 2.84
C LEU A 48 11.97 -45.23 3.38
N PHE A 49 10.69 -44.89 3.39
CA PHE A 49 9.64 -45.80 3.84
C PHE A 49 9.64 -47.10 3.03
N CYS A 50 9.69 -47.04 1.70
CA CYS A 50 9.78 -48.22 0.84
C CYS A 50 11.04 -49.05 1.13
N TYR A 51 12.20 -48.41 1.32
CA TYR A 51 13.44 -49.11 1.65
C TYR A 51 13.37 -49.83 3.01
N ARG A 52 12.63 -49.27 3.98
CA ARG A 52 12.40 -49.90 5.29
C ARG A 52 11.77 -51.28 5.16
N PHE A 53 10.79 -51.46 4.27
CA PHE A 53 10.13 -52.75 4.06
C PHE A 53 11.02 -53.77 3.35
N HIS A 54 12.07 -53.33 2.66
CA HIS A 54 12.95 -54.19 1.88
C HIS A 54 14.19 -54.66 2.66
N SER A 55 14.60 -53.91 3.69
CA SER A 55 15.78 -54.24 4.49
C SER A 55 15.47 -55.26 5.59
N ASN A 56 15.99 -56.49 5.45
CA ASN A 56 15.93 -57.53 6.49
C ASN A 56 16.85 -57.28 7.71
N ASN A 57 17.70 -56.25 7.67
CA ASN A 57 18.63 -55.95 8.76
C ASN A 57 17.96 -55.05 9.83
N SER A 58 17.87 -55.56 11.07
CA SER A 58 17.21 -54.88 12.20
C SER A 58 17.91 -53.56 12.60
N LEU A 59 19.24 -53.50 12.50
CA LEU A 59 20.02 -52.30 12.79
C LEU A 59 19.76 -51.21 11.75
N ILE A 60 19.72 -51.57 10.47
CA ILE A 60 19.37 -50.65 9.37
C ILE A 60 17.94 -50.15 9.54
N SER A 61 16.99 -51.04 9.85
CA SER A 61 15.59 -50.67 10.11
C SER A 61 15.44 -49.68 11.27
N PHE A 62 16.25 -49.82 12.33
CA PHE A 62 16.29 -48.87 13.45
C PHE A 62 16.79 -47.48 13.02
N PHE A 63 17.95 -47.39 12.36
CA PHE A 63 18.49 -46.12 11.85
C PHE A 63 17.55 -45.44 10.86
N LEU A 64 16.85 -46.22 10.04
CA LEU A 64 15.90 -45.70 9.06
C LEU A 64 14.62 -45.18 9.72
N SER A 65 14.13 -45.88 10.77
CA SER A 65 13.00 -45.42 11.58
C SER A 65 13.33 -44.14 12.35
N PHE A 66 14.55 -44.04 12.88
CA PHE A 66 15.07 -42.82 13.51
C PHE A 66 15.13 -41.67 12.49
N SER A 67 15.71 -41.89 11.30
CA SER A 67 15.79 -40.89 10.23
C SER A 67 14.40 -40.42 9.77
N PHE A 68 13.43 -41.33 9.67
CA PHE A 68 12.04 -41.03 9.35
C PHE A 68 11.36 -40.15 10.41
N PHE A 69 11.68 -40.36 11.68
CA PHE A 69 11.19 -39.51 12.78
C PHE A 69 11.74 -38.08 12.70
N PHE A 70 13.03 -37.88 12.41
CA PHE A 70 13.57 -36.51 12.19
C PHE A 70 13.00 -35.87 10.94
N LEU A 71 12.83 -36.66 9.87
CA LEU A 71 12.30 -36.17 8.61
C LEU A 71 10.84 -35.70 8.74
N SER A 72 10.01 -36.47 9.46
CA SER A 72 8.62 -36.09 9.73
C SER A 72 8.54 -34.88 10.66
N LEU A 73 9.39 -34.80 11.69
CA LEU A 73 9.48 -33.64 12.57
C LEU A 73 9.86 -32.37 11.78
N PHE A 74 10.88 -32.47 10.92
CA PHE A 74 11.30 -31.36 10.07
C PHE A 74 10.19 -30.95 9.08
N PHE A 75 9.48 -31.93 8.49
CA PHE A 75 8.34 -31.65 7.60
C PHE A 75 7.25 -30.87 8.33
N VAL A 76 6.84 -31.29 9.53
CA VAL A 76 5.83 -30.59 10.33
C VAL A 76 6.27 -29.16 10.65
N LEU A 77 7.55 -28.96 11.03
CA LEU A 77 8.10 -27.63 11.26
C LEU A 77 8.06 -26.76 9.99
N SER A 78 8.45 -27.30 8.84
CA SER A 78 8.44 -26.57 7.57
C SER A 78 7.02 -26.18 7.14
N PHE A 79 6.06 -27.08 7.35
CA PHE A 79 4.64 -26.83 7.10
C PHE A 79 4.15 -25.70 8.02
N PHE A 80 4.33 -25.81 9.33
CA PHE A 80 3.93 -24.78 10.29
C PHE A 80 4.50 -23.40 9.94
N LEU A 81 5.79 -23.35 9.59
CA LEU A 81 6.46 -22.12 9.20
C LEU A 81 5.84 -21.52 7.92
N SER A 82 5.50 -22.34 6.93
CA SER A 82 4.84 -21.88 5.71
C SER A 82 3.45 -21.28 5.97
N PHE A 83 2.63 -21.88 6.86
CA PHE A 83 1.33 -21.30 7.25
C PHE A 83 1.49 -20.00 8.05
N PHE A 84 2.51 -19.92 8.89
CA PHE A 84 2.79 -18.71 9.64
C PHE A 84 3.14 -17.54 8.69
N PHE A 85 4.05 -17.76 7.73
CA PHE A 85 4.40 -16.72 6.75
C PHE A 85 3.23 -16.34 5.84
N LEU A 86 2.43 -17.32 5.41
CA LEU A 86 1.25 -17.05 4.60
C LEU A 86 0.23 -16.19 5.36
N SER A 87 -0.06 -16.52 6.61
CA SER A 87 -1.02 -15.76 7.43
C SER A 87 -0.51 -14.36 7.73
N PHE A 88 0.78 -14.20 8.01
CA PHE A 88 1.44 -12.90 8.14
C PHE A 88 1.27 -12.08 6.86
N PHE A 89 1.63 -12.59 5.68
CA PHE A 89 1.50 -11.87 4.41
C PHE A 89 0.06 -11.43 4.13
N LEU A 90 -0.91 -12.34 4.33
CA LEU A 90 -2.32 -12.05 4.11
C LEU A 90 -2.81 -10.91 5.01
N SER A 91 -2.33 -10.86 6.27
CA SER A 91 -2.69 -9.78 7.21
C SER A 91 -2.19 -8.39 6.77
N PHE A 92 -0.95 -8.27 6.26
CA PHE A 92 -0.46 -6.99 5.73
C PHE A 92 -1.22 -6.55 4.49
N PHE A 93 -1.59 -7.51 3.63
CA PHE A 93 -2.40 -7.22 2.45
C PHE A 93 -3.75 -6.59 2.83
N PHE A 94 -4.50 -7.22 3.73
CA PHE A 94 -5.78 -6.67 4.20
C PHE A 94 -5.63 -5.33 4.92
N LEU A 95 -4.56 -5.16 5.71
CA LEU A 95 -4.28 -3.88 6.38
C LEU A 95 -4.04 -2.75 5.36
N SER A 96 -3.29 -3.02 4.29
CA SER A 96 -3.01 -2.05 3.23
C SER A 96 -4.28 -1.63 2.48
N ILE A 97 -5.18 -2.58 2.16
CA ILE A 97 -6.47 -2.30 1.52
C ILE A 97 -7.34 -1.44 2.43
N SER A 98 -7.41 -1.79 3.72
CA SER A 98 -8.18 -1.04 4.71
C SER A 98 -7.72 0.42 4.80
N PHE A 99 -6.40 0.66 4.82
CA PHE A 99 -5.85 2.02 4.85
C PHE A 99 -6.18 2.82 3.58
N VAL A 100 -6.10 2.20 2.40
CA VAL A 100 -6.48 2.84 1.13
C VAL A 100 -7.97 3.22 1.14
N LEU A 101 -8.84 2.29 1.54
CA LEU A 101 -10.29 2.54 1.65
C LEU A 101 -10.60 3.68 2.62
N LEU A 102 -9.94 3.69 3.78
CA LEU A 102 -10.09 4.76 4.76
C LEU A 102 -9.69 6.13 4.17
N SER A 103 -8.56 6.19 3.45
CA SER A 103 -8.12 7.43 2.81
C SER A 103 -9.14 7.95 1.78
N LEU A 104 -9.72 7.06 0.97
CA LEU A 104 -10.75 7.41 -0.01
C LEU A 104 -12.03 7.93 0.67
N ILE A 105 -12.44 7.32 1.79
CA ILE A 105 -13.59 7.77 2.56
C ILE A 105 -13.35 9.20 3.09
N ILE A 106 -12.19 9.46 3.70
CA ILE A 106 -11.85 10.79 4.23
C ILE A 106 -11.82 11.84 3.10
N LEU A 107 -11.21 11.52 1.96
CA LEU A 107 -11.20 12.40 0.80
C LEU A 107 -12.59 12.68 0.25
N SER A 108 -13.46 11.67 0.19
CA SER A 108 -14.84 11.85 -0.27
C SER A 108 -15.64 12.77 0.67
N PHE A 109 -15.43 12.64 1.99
CA PHE A 109 -16.07 13.51 2.98
C PHE A 109 -15.57 14.96 2.87
N LEU A 110 -14.26 15.15 2.73
CA LEU A 110 -13.66 16.48 2.54
C LEU A 110 -14.20 17.16 1.26
N PHE A 111 -14.32 16.41 0.17
CA PHE A 111 -14.89 16.91 -1.08
C PHE A 111 -16.37 17.28 -0.93
N ALA A 112 -17.17 16.44 -0.27
CA ALA A 112 -18.59 16.72 -0.03
C ALA A 112 -18.79 17.95 0.86
N PHE A 113 -18.01 18.08 1.95
CA PHE A 113 -18.04 19.24 2.83
C PHE A 113 -17.68 20.54 2.09
N TYR A 114 -16.68 20.46 1.21
CA TYR A 114 -16.29 21.58 0.38
C TYR A 114 -17.40 22.03 -0.59
N LEU A 115 -18.02 21.08 -1.30
CA LEU A 115 -19.16 21.37 -2.18
C LEU A 115 -20.33 21.98 -1.41
N PHE A 116 -20.61 21.49 -0.21
CA PHE A 116 -21.62 22.06 0.68
C PHE A 116 -21.32 23.53 0.99
N ILE A 117 -20.10 23.86 1.43
CA ILE A 117 -19.69 25.23 1.69
C ILE A 117 -19.83 26.12 0.45
N SER A 118 -19.34 25.65 -0.71
CA SER A 118 -19.42 26.41 -1.96
C SER A 118 -20.86 26.68 -2.38
N SER A 119 -21.76 25.71 -2.20
CA SER A 119 -23.18 25.87 -2.49
C SER A 119 -23.87 26.86 -1.55
N PHE A 120 -23.48 26.89 -0.26
CA PHE A 120 -23.99 27.86 0.71
C PHE A 120 -23.59 29.30 0.34
N PHE A 121 -22.32 29.51 -0.02
CA PHE A 121 -21.85 30.82 -0.48
C PHE A 121 -22.54 31.27 -1.78
N LEU A 122 -22.74 30.36 -2.72
CA LEU A 122 -23.48 30.64 -3.96
C LEU A 122 -24.93 31.05 -3.66
N PHE A 123 -25.60 30.34 -2.77
CA PHE A 123 -26.96 30.67 -2.34
C PHE A 123 -27.03 32.05 -1.66
N PHE A 124 -26.12 32.33 -0.72
CA PHE A 124 -26.03 33.63 -0.05
C PHE A 124 -25.78 34.77 -1.05
N PHE A 125 -24.94 34.53 -2.05
CA PHE A 125 -24.68 35.47 -3.11
C PHE A 125 -25.91 35.78 -3.96
N LEU A 126 -26.63 34.74 -4.42
CA LEU A 126 -27.87 34.89 -5.18
C LEU A 126 -28.94 35.63 -4.37
N PHE A 127 -29.01 35.35 -3.06
CA PHE A 127 -29.87 36.09 -2.14
C PHE A 127 -29.47 37.57 -2.07
N MET A 128 -28.19 37.89 -1.90
CA MET A 128 -27.71 39.28 -1.91
C MET A 128 -27.96 39.98 -3.25
N GLN A 129 -27.81 39.28 -4.38
CA GLN A 129 -28.18 39.81 -5.69
C GLN A 129 -29.64 40.23 -5.76
N PHE A 130 -30.56 39.40 -5.24
CA PHE A 130 -31.99 39.71 -5.22
C PHE A 130 -32.30 41.05 -4.52
N PHE A 131 -31.60 41.38 -3.43
CA PHE A 131 -31.77 42.68 -2.76
C PHE A 131 -31.18 43.85 -3.56
N ILE A 132 -30.05 43.64 -4.26
CA ILE A 132 -29.33 44.70 -4.98
C ILE A 132 -30.02 45.07 -6.31
N PHE A 133 -30.60 44.09 -7.01
CA PHE A 133 -31.37 44.30 -8.24
C PHE A 133 -32.57 45.22 -8.08
N SER A 134 -32.99 45.49 -6.85
CA SER A 134 -34.01 46.49 -6.59
C SER A 134 -33.61 47.91 -7.04
N ARG A 135 -32.31 48.21 -7.32
CA ARG A 135 -31.89 49.60 -7.65
C ARG A 135 -30.82 49.89 -8.72
N SER A 136 -29.93 49.00 -9.21
CA SER A 136 -28.99 49.39 -10.29
C SER A 136 -28.23 48.26 -11.00
N SER A 137 -28.23 48.27 -12.34
CA SER A 137 -27.74 47.20 -13.22
C SER A 137 -26.20 47.10 -13.34
N PHE A 138 -25.45 48.15 -13.00
CA PHE A 138 -23.98 48.13 -13.13
C PHE A 138 -23.30 47.31 -12.03
N TYR A 139 -23.71 47.48 -10.76
CA TYR A 139 -23.14 46.73 -9.62
C TYR A 139 -23.33 45.23 -9.75
N LEU A 140 -24.43 44.83 -10.38
CA LEU A 140 -24.72 43.43 -10.62
C LEU A 140 -23.67 42.77 -11.52
N SER A 141 -23.33 43.40 -12.64
CA SER A 141 -22.40 42.81 -13.61
C SER A 141 -21.00 42.60 -13.02
N PHE A 142 -20.54 43.54 -12.20
CA PHE A 142 -19.27 43.43 -11.46
C PHE A 142 -19.33 42.37 -10.35
N PHE A 143 -20.43 42.32 -9.61
CA PHE A 143 -20.63 41.35 -8.53
C PHE A 143 -20.75 39.91 -9.08
N LEU A 144 -21.47 39.71 -10.20
CA LEU A 144 -21.61 38.43 -10.88
C LEU A 144 -20.28 37.90 -11.40
N SER A 145 -19.47 38.76 -12.03
CA SER A 145 -18.14 38.37 -12.52
C SER A 145 -17.17 38.04 -11.37
N PHE A 146 -17.22 38.78 -10.26
CA PHE A 146 -16.42 38.49 -9.07
C PHE A 146 -16.80 37.16 -8.40
N PHE A 147 -18.09 36.82 -8.33
CA PHE A 147 -18.49 35.56 -7.69
C PHE A 147 -18.35 34.35 -8.61
N LEU A 148 -18.56 34.52 -9.92
CA LEU A 148 -18.28 33.46 -10.87
C LEU A 148 -16.79 33.09 -10.85
N SER A 149 -15.90 34.09 -10.77
CA SER A 149 -14.47 33.84 -10.63
C SER A 149 -14.14 33.18 -9.29
N PHE A 150 -14.75 33.60 -8.19
CA PHE A 150 -14.56 32.93 -6.89
C PHE A 150 -15.07 31.47 -6.89
N PHE A 151 -16.20 31.19 -7.55
CA PHE A 151 -16.77 29.85 -7.71
C PHE A 151 -15.94 28.96 -8.65
N LEU A 152 -15.37 29.52 -9.71
CA LEU A 152 -14.50 28.78 -10.63
C LEU A 152 -13.16 28.44 -9.96
N ILE A 153 -12.59 29.38 -9.19
CA ILE A 153 -11.39 29.14 -8.40
C ILE A 153 -11.70 28.09 -7.32
N SER A 154 -12.85 28.21 -6.64
CA SER A 154 -13.25 27.24 -5.62
C SER A 154 -13.47 25.85 -6.24
N ALA A 155 -14.14 25.71 -7.39
CA ALA A 155 -14.34 24.41 -8.04
C ALA A 155 -13.02 23.79 -8.56
N SER A 156 -12.05 24.62 -8.94
CA SER A 156 -10.76 24.15 -9.46
C SER A 156 -9.83 23.57 -8.39
N PHE A 157 -9.92 24.02 -7.14
CA PHE A 157 -8.98 23.62 -6.09
C PHE A 157 -9.10 22.13 -5.67
N PRO A 158 -10.31 21.58 -5.45
CA PRO A 158 -10.49 20.17 -5.13
C PRO A 158 -10.18 19.24 -6.30
N SER A 159 -10.45 19.67 -7.53
CA SER A 159 -10.12 18.88 -8.72
C SER A 159 -8.60 18.82 -8.95
N LEU A 160 -7.87 19.92 -8.71
CA LEU A 160 -6.40 19.92 -8.67
C LEU A 160 -5.85 19.06 -7.53
N PHE A 161 -6.45 19.12 -6.33
CA PHE A 161 -6.03 18.30 -5.20
C PHE A 161 -6.32 16.81 -5.43
N CYS A 162 -7.49 16.48 -5.98
CA CYS A 162 -7.87 15.12 -6.35
C CYS A 162 -6.99 14.58 -7.47
N LEU A 163 -6.66 15.40 -8.48
CA LEU A 163 -5.73 15.05 -9.55
C LEU A 163 -4.31 14.82 -8.99
N HIS A 164 -3.82 15.70 -8.12
CA HIS A 164 -2.53 15.55 -7.45
C HIS A 164 -2.50 14.27 -6.60
N PHE A 165 -3.57 13.98 -5.86
CA PHE A 165 -3.71 12.76 -5.08
C PHE A 165 -3.77 11.53 -6.00
N LEU A 166 -4.60 11.52 -7.05
CA LEU A 166 -4.66 10.44 -8.06
C LEU A 166 -3.32 10.21 -8.76
N LEU A 167 -2.56 11.25 -9.08
CA LEU A 167 -1.22 11.15 -9.67
C LEU A 167 -0.22 10.59 -8.66
N SER A 168 -0.29 11.01 -7.39
CA SER A 168 0.54 10.43 -6.33
C SER A 168 0.20 8.96 -6.04
N PHE A 169 -1.05 8.53 -6.26
CA PHE A 169 -1.49 7.14 -6.09
C PHE A 169 -1.25 6.25 -7.32
N ARG A 170 -1.15 6.81 -8.54
CA ARG A 170 -0.79 6.06 -9.75
C ARG A 170 0.72 5.83 -9.92
N PHE A 171 1.58 6.53 -9.17
CA PHE A 171 3.05 6.42 -9.27
C PHE A 171 3.82 5.89 -8.03
N PRO A 172 3.33 4.92 -7.23
CA PRO A 172 4.25 4.16 -6.40
C PRO A 172 5.13 3.17 -7.20
N PHE A 173 4.91 2.98 -8.52
CA PHE A 173 5.49 1.87 -9.29
C PHE A 173 6.01 2.18 -10.71
N SER A 174 6.67 3.32 -10.99
CA SER A 174 7.45 3.43 -12.23
C SER A 174 8.95 3.57 -11.99
N PRO A 175 9.69 2.45 -11.81
CA PRO A 175 11.15 2.45 -11.99
C PRO A 175 11.55 2.88 -13.41
N PHE A 176 10.61 2.99 -14.35
CA PHE A 176 10.82 3.49 -15.71
C PHE A 176 11.02 5.00 -15.83
N PHE A 177 10.65 5.83 -14.83
CA PHE A 177 10.86 7.29 -14.92
C PHE A 177 12.30 7.71 -14.55
N PHE A 178 13.06 6.88 -13.83
CA PHE A 178 14.46 7.16 -13.50
C PHE A 178 15.46 6.71 -14.59
N ILE A 179 15.03 5.89 -15.57
CA ILE A 179 15.89 5.48 -16.70
C ILE A 179 15.92 6.53 -17.83
N GLN A 180 15.07 7.55 -17.79
CA GLN A 180 14.99 8.60 -18.81
C GLN A 180 15.63 9.94 -18.39
N LEU A 181 16.26 10.02 -17.21
CA LEU A 181 16.95 11.22 -16.72
C LEU A 181 18.49 11.11 -16.71
N ASP A 182 19.04 9.96 -17.09
CA ASP A 182 20.49 9.74 -17.28
C ASP A 182 20.88 9.53 -18.78
N PHE A 183 20.00 9.86 -19.74
CA PHE A 183 20.30 9.91 -21.18
C PHE A 183 20.26 11.34 -21.73
#